data_AF-A0A2W6VAP9-F1
#
_entry.id   AF-A0A2W6VAP9-F1
#
_cell.length_a   1.000
_cell.length_b   1.000
_cell.length_c   1.000
_cell.angle_alpha   90.00
_cell.angle_beta   90.00
_cell.angle_gamma   90.00
#
_symmetry.space_group_name_H-M   'P 1'
#
loop_
_entity.id
_entity.type
_entity.pdbx_description
1 polymer ?
#
loop_
_entity_poly.entity_id
_entity_poly.type
_entity_poly.pdbx_seq_one_letter_code
_entity_poly.pdbx_strand_id
1 'polypeptide(L)'
;NSQTLLRVYVKDPSEVKKTYRELKANKTEDYEVYLDKRLPKYLHFGTKDDRYNRIGQILLIPKAPKVFLEKGKKTSVGKHGYNPRIVPEMKATFFAWGPEFKNNLIIDEFANINVYPLVAEILGLKIEQPIDGRLKILKATLKEKK
;
A
#
# COMPACT_ATOMS: atom_id res chain seq x y z
N ASN A 1 6.53 13.77 -0.13
CA ASN A 1 6.95 12.39 0.16
C ASN A 1 6.97 12.23 1.68
N SER A 2 6.24 11.27 2.24
CA SER A 2 5.88 11.27 3.67
C SER A 2 6.98 10.80 4.61
N GLN A 3 8.18 10.47 4.10
CA GLN A 3 9.32 10.02 4.91
C GLN A 3 9.06 8.71 5.68
N THR A 4 7.97 8.00 5.34
CA THR A 4 7.52 6.74 5.95
C THR A 4 7.97 5.50 5.16
N LEU A 5 8.84 5.67 4.17
CA LEU A 5 9.46 4.59 3.42
C LEU A 5 10.77 5.09 2.84
N LEU A 6 11.89 4.51 3.27
CA LEU A 6 13.19 4.79 2.69
C LEU A 6 13.57 3.66 1.73
N ARG A 7 13.80 4.01 0.47
CA ARG A 7 14.22 3.07 -0.58
C ARG A 7 15.70 3.26 -0.84
N VAL A 8 16.49 2.22 -0.61
CA VAL A 8 17.93 2.24 -0.84
C VAL A 8 18.23 1.60 -2.18
N TYR A 9 18.93 2.36 -3.02
CA TYR A 9 19.48 1.89 -4.29
C TYR A 9 20.99 1.81 -4.15
N VAL A 10 21.51 0.59 -4.15
CA VAL A 10 22.94 0.31 -4.12
C VAL A 10 23.46 0.40 -5.55
N LYS A 11 24.47 1.25 -5.75
CA LYS A 11 25.05 1.51 -7.07
C LYS A 11 25.74 0.28 -7.65
N ASP A 12 26.50 -0.44 -6.83
CA ASP A 12 27.07 -1.75 -7.18
C ASP A 12 26.14 -2.88 -6.69
N PRO A 13 25.51 -3.65 -7.62
CA PRO A 13 24.63 -4.76 -7.24
C PRO A 13 25.31 -5.84 -6.40
N SER A 14 26.63 -6.01 -6.50
CA SER A 14 27.38 -7.00 -5.72
C SER A 14 27.37 -6.69 -4.22
N GLU A 15 27.22 -5.41 -3.86
CA GLU A 15 27.25 -4.93 -2.48
C GLU A 15 25.90 -5.02 -1.76
N VAL A 16 24.79 -5.28 -2.47
CA VAL A 16 23.43 -5.30 -1.89
C VAL A 16 23.34 -6.16 -0.63
N LYS A 17 23.93 -7.36 -0.64
CA LYS A 17 23.91 -8.26 0.53
C LYS A 17 24.74 -7.74 1.70
N LYS A 18 25.84 -7.04 1.43
CA LYS A 18 26.68 -6.42 2.45
C LYS A 18 25.94 -5.23 3.07
N THR A 19 25.46 -4.31 2.24
CA THR A 19 24.66 -3.15 2.69
C THR A 19 23.43 -3.56 3.48
N TYR A 20 22.69 -4.58 3.04
CA TYR A 20 21.54 -5.10 3.78
C TYR A 20 21.92 -5.60 5.18
N ARG A 21 23.02 -6.36 5.30
CA ARG A 21 23.49 -6.89 6.59
C ARG A 21 23.91 -5.75 7.52
N GLU A 22 24.63 -4.76 7.01
CA GLU A 22 25.03 -3.59 7.78
C GLU A 22 23.82 -2.79 8.28
N LEU A 23 22.84 -2.51 7.40
CA LEU A 23 21.60 -1.83 7.77
C LEU A 23 20.78 -2.64 8.80
N LYS A 24 20.71 -3.97 8.64
CA LYS A 24 19.97 -4.82 9.59
C LYS A 24 20.66 -4.90 10.95
N ALA A 25 21.99 -4.95 10.99
CA ALA A 25 22.78 -5.00 12.23
C ALA A 25 22.70 -3.70 13.04
N ASN A 26 22.60 -2.56 12.35
CA ASN A 26 22.51 -1.23 12.98
C ASN A 26 21.08 -0.71 13.10
N LYS A 27 20.07 -1.56 12.87
CA LYS A 27 18.67 -1.15 12.99
C LYS A 27 18.31 -0.86 14.45
N THR A 28 17.38 0.05 14.66
CA THR A 28 16.72 0.22 15.97
C THR A 28 15.40 -0.54 15.98
N GLU A 29 14.68 -0.49 17.09
CA GLU A 29 13.32 -1.04 17.20
C GLU A 29 12.27 -0.22 16.43
N ASP A 30 12.60 1.01 16.05
CA ASP A 30 11.70 1.97 15.40
C ASP A 30 11.39 1.63 13.93
N TYR A 31 12.14 0.72 13.31
CA TYR A 31 11.94 0.36 11.91
C TYR A 31 12.37 -1.05 11.58
N GLU A 32 11.89 -1.53 10.44
CA GLU A 32 12.31 -2.80 9.85
C GLU A 32 13.08 -2.60 8.54
N VAL A 33 14.00 -3.53 8.30
CA VAL A 33 14.83 -3.58 7.10
C VAL A 33 14.49 -4.84 6.32
N TYR A 34 14.08 -4.67 5.07
CA TYR A 34 13.70 -5.75 4.16
C TYR A 34 14.52 -5.68 2.88
N LEU A 35 14.83 -6.84 2.31
CA LEU A 35 15.12 -6.93 0.89
C LEU A 35 13.79 -6.85 0.11
N ASP A 36 13.81 -6.25 -1.06
CA ASP A 36 12.69 -6.21 -2.02
C ASP A 36 12.05 -7.60 -2.28
N LYS A 37 12.86 -8.65 -2.30
CA LYS A 37 12.46 -10.06 -2.48
C LYS A 37 11.89 -10.71 -1.23
N ARG A 38 11.98 -10.06 -0.07
CA ARG A 38 11.60 -10.60 1.25
C ARG A 38 10.61 -9.72 2.01
N LEU A 39 9.88 -8.87 1.29
CA LEU A 39 8.76 -8.12 1.86
C LEU A 39 7.58 -9.04 2.19
N PRO A 40 6.78 -8.71 3.21
CA PRO A 40 5.55 -9.43 3.50
C PRO A 40 4.65 -9.49 2.27
N LYS A 41 4.32 -10.71 1.82
CA LYS A 41 3.57 -10.96 0.57
C LYS A 41 2.25 -10.19 0.49
N TYR A 42 1.59 -9.99 1.63
CA TYR A 42 0.30 -9.31 1.68
C TYR A 42 0.34 -7.82 1.30
N LEU A 43 1.54 -7.22 1.26
CA LEU A 43 1.72 -5.83 0.87
C LEU A 43 1.65 -5.64 -0.65
N HIS A 44 1.82 -6.71 -1.44
CA HIS A 44 1.90 -6.63 -2.91
C HIS A 44 2.89 -5.53 -3.37
N PHE A 45 4.02 -5.46 -2.68
CA PHE A 45 5.05 -4.45 -2.87
C PHE A 45 6.44 -5.09 -2.97
N GLY A 46 6.52 -6.25 -3.62
CA GLY A 46 7.79 -6.95 -3.85
C GLY A 46 8.19 -6.96 -5.33
N THR A 47 9.34 -7.55 -5.62
CA THR A 47 9.86 -7.69 -7.00
C THR A 47 8.90 -8.39 -7.97
N LYS A 48 8.02 -9.26 -7.48
CA LYS A 48 6.99 -9.92 -8.31
C LYS A 48 5.89 -8.98 -8.77
N ASP A 49 5.64 -7.92 -8.01
CA ASP A 49 4.62 -6.90 -8.28
C ASP A 49 5.24 -5.68 -9.01
N ASP A 50 6.58 -5.61 -9.08
CA ASP A 50 7.32 -4.46 -9.59
C ASP A 50 7.65 -4.58 -11.09
N ARG A 51 6.60 -4.41 -11.92
CA ARG A 51 6.71 -4.48 -13.39
C ARG A 51 7.81 -3.59 -13.98
N TYR A 52 8.15 -2.49 -13.33
CA TYR A 52 9.06 -1.47 -13.87
C TYR A 52 10.37 -1.34 -13.08
N ASN A 53 10.67 -2.27 -12.17
CA ASN A 53 11.89 -2.26 -11.35
C ASN A 53 12.12 -0.92 -10.60
N ARG A 54 11.05 -0.35 -10.01
CA ARG A 54 11.04 0.94 -9.28
C ARG A 54 11.04 0.79 -7.76
N ILE A 55 11.09 -0.44 -7.26
CA ILE A 55 11.31 -0.73 -5.85
C ILE A 55 12.82 -0.83 -5.62
N GLY A 56 13.34 -0.11 -4.62
CA GLY A 56 14.76 -0.18 -4.27
C GLY A 56 15.10 -1.55 -3.69
N GLN A 57 16.36 -2.00 -3.86
CA GLN A 57 16.76 -3.36 -3.48
C GLN A 57 16.60 -3.61 -1.97
N ILE A 58 16.71 -2.56 -1.16
CA ILE A 58 16.52 -2.60 0.29
C ILE A 58 15.48 -1.53 0.67
N LEU A 59 14.50 -1.93 1.48
CA LEU A 59 13.49 -1.03 2.03
C LEU A 59 13.64 -0.93 3.55
N LEU A 60 13.62 0.31 4.02
CA LEU A 60 13.52 0.65 5.43
C LEU A 60 12.11 1.19 5.70
N ILE A 61 11.36 0.46 6.53
CA ILE A 61 9.95 0.76 6.84
C ILE A 61 9.86 1.12 8.32
N PRO A 62 9.58 2.38 8.67
CA PRO A 62 9.43 2.78 10.07
C PRO A 62 8.10 2.29 10.63
N LYS A 63 8.10 2.01 11.93
CA LYS A 63 6.88 1.80 12.72
C LYS A 63 6.27 3.18 13.02
N ALA A 64 4.97 3.32 12.83
CA ALA A 64 4.29 4.57 13.18
C ALA A 64 4.50 4.87 14.68
N PRO A 65 4.72 6.15 15.07
CA PRO A 65 4.67 7.36 14.25
C PRO A 65 6.05 7.83 13.72
N LYS A 66 7.05 6.95 13.66
CA LYS A 66 8.44 7.31 13.32
C LYS A 66 8.61 7.60 11.82
N VAL A 67 9.59 8.44 11.50
CA VAL A 67 9.94 8.81 10.12
C VAL A 67 11.45 8.84 9.91
N PHE A 68 11.88 8.73 8.66
CA PHE A 68 13.26 8.99 8.27
C PHE A 68 13.45 10.46 7.90
N LEU A 69 14.26 11.17 8.68
CA LEU A 69 14.53 12.58 8.49
C LEU A 69 16.03 12.82 8.41
N GLU A 70 16.46 13.62 7.43
CA GLU A 70 17.84 14.05 7.34
C GLU A 70 18.21 14.95 8.52
N LYS A 71 19.49 14.88 8.95
CA LYS A 71 19.99 15.68 10.06
C LYS A 71 19.75 17.18 9.80
N GLY A 72 19.22 17.87 10.81
CA GLY A 72 18.96 19.31 10.76
C GLY A 72 17.70 19.72 9.98
N LYS A 73 16.95 18.77 9.42
CA LYS A 73 15.66 19.07 8.79
C LYS A 73 14.54 19.03 9.82
N LYS A 74 13.47 19.76 9.53
CA LYS A 74 12.19 19.70 10.25
C LYS A 74 11.13 19.04 9.37
N THR A 75 10.06 18.58 9.99
CA THR A 75 8.97 17.89 9.30
C THR A 75 7.61 18.38 9.79
N SER A 76 6.56 18.16 8.98
CA SER A 76 5.16 18.33 9.38
C SER A 76 4.77 17.40 10.54
N VAL A 77 3.76 17.82 11.30
CA VAL A 77 3.19 17.08 12.44
C VAL A 77 2.45 15.81 11.98
N GLY A 78 1.70 15.90 10.87
CA GLY A 78 0.96 14.78 10.29
C GLY A 78 1.77 14.05 9.22
N LYS A 79 1.65 12.72 9.20
CA LYS A 79 2.28 11.81 8.23
C LYS A 79 1.31 10.73 7.77
N HIS A 80 1.57 10.22 6.57
CA HIS A 80 0.81 9.14 5.95
C HIS A 80 1.75 8.16 5.23
N GLY A 81 1.23 7.03 4.76
CA GLY A 81 2.02 6.03 4.03
C GLY A 81 2.64 4.94 4.91
N TYR A 82 2.14 4.77 6.14
CA TYR A 82 2.39 3.58 6.95
C TYR A 82 1.53 2.40 6.47
N ASN A 83 1.74 1.22 7.05
CA ASN A 83 0.97 0.03 6.72
C ASN A 83 -0.51 0.15 7.16
N PRO A 84 -1.47 0.18 6.22
CA PRO A 84 -2.88 0.39 6.55
C PRO A 84 -3.56 -0.78 7.26
N ARG A 85 -2.93 -1.97 7.31
CA ARG A 85 -3.44 -3.10 8.11
C ARG A 85 -3.09 -3.00 9.58
N ILE A 86 -2.10 -2.19 9.94
CA ILE A 86 -1.56 -2.10 11.31
C ILE A 86 -1.87 -0.74 11.92
N VAL A 87 -1.88 0.33 11.12
CA VAL A 87 -2.05 1.72 11.58
C VAL A 87 -3.46 2.20 11.22
N PRO A 88 -4.41 2.24 12.17
CA PRO A 88 -5.80 2.60 11.90
C PRO A 88 -5.98 3.98 11.24
N GLU A 89 -5.11 4.93 11.53
CA GLU A 89 -5.11 6.28 10.98
C GLU A 89 -4.83 6.33 9.47
N MET A 90 -4.32 5.23 8.90
CA MET A 90 -4.12 5.09 7.45
C MET A 90 -5.36 4.58 6.71
N LYS A 91 -6.43 4.23 7.43
CA LYS A 91 -7.70 3.83 6.81
C LYS A 91 -8.35 5.05 6.14
N ALA A 92 -9.02 4.81 5.03
CA ALA A 92 -9.76 5.82 4.29
C ALA A 92 -11.26 5.60 4.45
N THR A 93 -12.03 6.68 4.36
CA THR A 93 -13.49 6.63 4.38
C THR A 93 -14.05 6.35 2.99
N PHE A 94 -15.10 5.54 2.91
CA PHE A 94 -15.83 5.27 1.68
C PHE A 94 -17.32 5.54 1.89
N PHE A 95 -17.90 6.41 1.07
CA PHE A 95 -19.34 6.64 0.97
C PHE A 95 -19.76 6.54 -0.49
N ALA A 96 -20.93 5.97 -0.73
CA ALA A 96 -21.51 5.84 -2.06
C ALA A 96 -23.00 6.15 -2.00
N TRP A 97 -23.49 6.90 -2.98
CA TRP A 97 -24.90 7.27 -3.11
C TRP A 97 -25.23 7.42 -4.60
N GLY A 98 -26.41 6.94 -4.99
CA GLY A 98 -26.90 7.02 -6.36
C GLY A 98 -27.97 5.98 -6.68
N PRO A 99 -28.55 6.02 -7.89
CA PRO A 99 -29.63 5.12 -8.29
C PRO A 99 -29.21 3.64 -8.26
N GLU A 100 -27.96 3.34 -8.57
CA GLU A 100 -27.43 1.96 -8.60
C GLU A 100 -27.15 1.38 -7.21
N PHE A 101 -26.93 2.23 -6.20
CA PHE A 101 -26.59 1.77 -4.85
C PHE A 101 -27.84 1.48 -4.02
N LYS A 102 -27.76 0.45 -3.17
CA LYS A 102 -28.72 0.25 -2.09
C LYS A 102 -28.62 1.40 -1.09
N ASN A 103 -29.77 1.84 -0.58
CA ASN A 103 -29.85 2.91 0.40
C ASN A 103 -29.72 2.35 1.83
N ASN A 104 -29.26 3.19 2.77
CA ASN A 104 -29.19 2.88 4.20
C ASN A 104 -28.42 1.60 4.53
N LEU A 105 -27.38 1.30 3.76
CA LEU A 105 -26.52 0.14 3.97
C LEU A 105 -25.19 0.56 4.59
N ILE A 106 -24.83 -0.09 5.69
CA ILE A 106 -23.48 -0.04 6.27
C ILE A 106 -22.78 -1.34 5.88
N ILE A 107 -21.51 -1.23 5.48
CA ILE A 107 -20.68 -2.38 5.10
C ILE A 107 -19.41 -2.43 5.95
N ASP A 108 -18.84 -3.62 6.06
CA ASP A 108 -17.53 -3.81 6.67
C ASP A 108 -16.39 -3.17 5.85
N GLU A 109 -15.21 -3.09 6.45
CA GLU A 109 -14.02 -2.62 5.76
C GLU A 109 -13.64 -3.50 4.57
N PHE A 110 -13.08 -2.87 3.53
CA PHE A 110 -12.62 -3.58 2.35
C PHE A 110 -11.39 -2.90 1.75
N ALA A 111 -10.64 -3.65 0.92
CA ALA A 111 -9.48 -3.11 0.22
C ALA A 111 -9.91 -2.24 -0.98
N ASN A 112 -9.33 -1.04 -1.09
CA ASN A 112 -9.64 -0.05 -2.15
C ASN A 112 -9.46 -0.58 -3.58
N ILE A 113 -8.64 -1.60 -3.81
CA ILE A 113 -8.52 -2.29 -5.11
C ILE A 113 -9.86 -2.82 -5.64
N ASN A 114 -10.84 -3.05 -4.76
CA ASN A 114 -12.18 -3.49 -5.14
C ASN A 114 -13.08 -2.37 -5.65
N VAL A 115 -12.68 -1.09 -5.56
CA VAL A 115 -13.47 0.05 -6.06
C VAL A 115 -13.51 0.07 -7.58
N TYR A 116 -12.39 -0.17 -8.27
CA TYR A 116 -12.35 -0.16 -9.74
C TYR A 116 -13.37 -1.12 -10.39
N PRO A 117 -13.44 -2.42 -10.02
CA PRO A 117 -14.43 -3.32 -10.62
C PRO A 117 -15.88 -2.92 -10.29
N LEU A 118 -16.13 -2.31 -9.13
CA LEU A 118 -17.45 -1.77 -8.79
C LEU A 118 -17.86 -0.63 -9.73
N VAL A 119 -16.96 0.33 -9.97
CA VAL A 119 -17.19 1.46 -10.89
C VAL A 119 -17.39 0.97 -12.32
N ALA A 120 -16.59 0.01 -12.77
CA ALA A 120 -16.74 -0.59 -14.09
C ALA A 120 -18.13 -1.26 -14.27
N GLU A 121 -18.62 -2.00 -13.27
CA GLU A 121 -19.95 -2.62 -13.29
C GLU A 121 -21.08 -1.59 -13.41
N ILE A 122 -21.00 -0.49 -12.65
CA ILE A 122 -21.97 0.61 -12.69
C ILE A 122 -22.01 1.27 -14.07
N LEU A 123 -20.85 1.46 -14.70
CA LEU A 123 -20.73 2.08 -16.02
C LEU A 123 -20.99 1.11 -17.18
N GLY A 124 -21.23 -0.18 -16.91
CA GLY A 124 -21.37 -1.20 -17.95
C GLY A 124 -20.08 -1.46 -18.75
N LEU A 125 -18.92 -1.15 -18.19
CA LEU A 125 -17.62 -1.29 -18.85
C LEU A 125 -17.06 -2.70 -18.72
N LYS A 126 -16.45 -3.20 -19.79
CA LYS A 126 -15.67 -4.45 -19.76
C LYS A 126 -14.27 -4.16 -19.24
N ILE A 127 -13.80 -4.99 -18.32
CA ILE A 127 -12.42 -4.93 -17.81
C ILE A 127 -11.57 -5.82 -18.70
N GLU A 128 -10.69 -5.22 -19.50
CA GLU A 128 -9.91 -5.94 -20.52
C GLU A 128 -8.54 -6.42 -20.02
N GLN A 129 -8.09 -5.90 -18.87
CA GLN A 129 -6.78 -6.21 -18.30
C GLN A 129 -6.95 -6.91 -16.94
N PRO A 130 -6.02 -7.79 -16.54
CA PRO A 130 -6.01 -8.37 -15.21
C PRO A 130 -5.97 -7.28 -14.13
N ILE A 131 -6.81 -7.44 -13.11
CA ILE A 131 -6.85 -6.58 -11.93
C ILE A 131 -6.87 -7.41 -10.65
N ASP A 132 -6.40 -6.83 -9.55
CA ASP A 132 -6.39 -7.50 -8.24
C ASP A 132 -7.75 -7.43 -7.53
N GLY A 133 -8.58 -6.45 -7.92
CA GLY A 133 -9.89 -6.19 -7.35
C GLY A 133 -10.91 -7.28 -7.67
N ARG A 134 -11.84 -7.52 -6.75
CA ARG A 134 -12.90 -8.54 -6.88
C ARG A 134 -14.27 -7.91 -6.70
N LEU A 135 -15.06 -7.81 -7.78
CA LEU A 135 -16.41 -7.24 -7.77
C LEU A 135 -17.30 -7.86 -6.67
N LYS A 136 -17.20 -9.17 -6.45
CA LYS A 136 -18.00 -9.89 -5.46
C LYS A 136 -17.94 -9.31 -4.04
N ILE A 137 -16.87 -8.59 -3.69
CA ILE A 137 -16.71 -7.94 -2.38
C ILE A 137 -17.72 -6.80 -2.20
N LEU A 138 -17.99 -6.03 -3.26
CA LEU A 138 -18.85 -4.86 -3.21
C LEU A 138 -20.16 -5.02 -4.01
N LYS A 139 -20.33 -6.13 -4.72
CA LYS A 139 -21.53 -6.40 -5.52
C LYS A 139 -22.82 -6.30 -4.71
N ALA A 140 -22.78 -6.71 -3.44
CA ALA A 140 -23.94 -6.66 -2.55
C ALA A 140 -24.42 -5.23 -2.25
N THR A 141 -23.58 -4.21 -2.51
CA THR A 141 -23.93 -2.79 -2.34
C THR A 141 -24.77 -2.23 -3.48
N LEU A 142 -24.81 -2.91 -4.63
CA LEU A 142 -25.62 -2.53 -5.79
C LEU A 142 -27.03 -3.12 -5.67
N LYS A 143 -28.01 -2.41 -6.24
CA LYS A 143 -29.36 -2.93 -6.47
C LYS A 143 -29.32 -4.03 -7.54
N GLU A 144 -30.33 -4.90 -7.54
CA GLU A 144 -30.50 -5.87 -8.61
C GLU A 144 -30.84 -5.14 -9.92
N LYS A 145 -30.24 -5.58 -11.02
CA LYS A 145 -30.58 -5.08 -12.36
C LYS A 145 -32.02 -5.49 -12.66
N LYS A 146 -32.87 -4.51 -12.96
CA LYS A 146 -34.23 -4.75 -13.44
C LYS A 146 -34.23 -5.37 -14.83
#